data_AF-A0A2E3UHM2-F1
#
_entry.id   AF-A0A2E3UHM2-F1
#
_cell.length_a   1.000
_cell.length_b   1.000
_cell.length_c   1.000
_cell.angle_alpha   90.00
_cell.angle_beta   90.00
_cell.angle_gamma   90.00
#
_symmetry.space_group_name_H-M   'P 1'
#
loop_
_entity.id
_entity.type
_entity.pdbx_description
1 polymer ?
#
loop_
_entity_poly.entity_id
_entity_poly.type
_entity_poly.pdbx_seq_one_letter_code
_entity_poly.pdbx_strand_id
1 'polypeptide(L)'
;MTFREFEGWEEYGRRLAAATAAGSPEWVRLPQTEAVMRAEGGNLYFTGRPCKRGHVSPRGANRECTKCNLHNQRAFWARQKNAV
;
A
#
# COMPACT_ATOMS: atom_id res chain seq x y z
N MET A 1 -23.34 1.70 -2.08
CA MET A 1 -22.38 2.71 -2.60
C MET A 1 -21.75 3.38 -1.40
N THR A 2 -20.57 2.96 -0.98
CA THR A 2 -19.82 3.63 0.09
C THR A 2 -19.28 4.93 -0.48
N PHE A 3 -19.95 6.04 -0.20
CA PHE A 3 -19.41 7.36 -0.47
C PHE A 3 -18.18 7.52 0.41
N ARG A 4 -16.99 7.57 -0.19
CA ARG A 4 -15.76 7.84 0.57
C ARG A 4 -15.87 9.26 1.10
N GLU A 5 -15.88 9.42 2.41
CA GLU A 5 -15.74 10.75 3.01
C GLU A 5 -14.39 11.32 2.57
N PHE A 6 -14.44 12.50 1.97
CA PHE A 6 -13.26 13.20 1.51
C PHE A 6 -12.54 13.77 2.73
N GLU A 7 -11.38 13.20 3.09
CA GLU A 7 -10.56 13.58 4.25
C GLU A 7 -10.00 15.03 4.17
N GLY A 8 -10.24 15.72 3.06
CA GLY A 8 -9.78 17.09 2.82
C GLY A 8 -8.64 17.17 1.79
N TRP A 9 -8.46 18.37 1.22
CA TRP A 9 -7.47 18.62 0.18
C TRP A 9 -6.01 18.51 0.66
N GLU A 10 -5.74 18.78 1.95
CA GLU A 10 -4.39 18.67 2.53
C GLU A 10 -3.92 17.22 2.63
N GLU A 11 -4.75 16.33 3.19
CA GLU A 11 -4.43 14.90 3.31
C GLU A 11 -4.38 14.21 1.94
N TYR A 12 -5.23 14.63 1.00
CA TYR A 12 -5.12 14.23 -0.40
C TYR A 12 -3.79 14.67 -1.02
N GLY A 13 -3.36 15.92 -0.77
CA GLY A 13 -2.09 16.46 -1.25
C GLY A 13 -0.87 15.70 -0.71
N ARG A 14 -0.86 15.35 0.58
CA ARG A 14 0.20 14.53 1.20
C ARG A 14 0.30 13.15 0.56
N ARG A 15 -0.82 12.46 0.35
CA ARG A 15 -0.84 11.18 -0.36
C ARG A 15 -0.38 11.32 -1.80
N LEU A 16 -0.87 12.33 -2.52
CA LEU A 16 -0.47 12.57 -3.90
C LEU A 16 1.03 12.83 -4.02
N ALA A 17 1.61 13.65 -3.14
CA ALA A 17 3.05 13.88 -3.09
C ALA A 17 3.83 12.58 -2.84
N ALA A 18 3.38 11.75 -1.89
CA ALA A 18 4.00 10.45 -1.61
C ALA A 18 3.87 9.46 -2.80
N ALA A 19 2.71 9.41 -3.45
CA ALA A 19 2.45 8.57 -4.61
C ALA A 19 3.30 9.00 -5.82
N THR A 20 3.41 10.30 -6.05
CA THR A 20 4.25 10.88 -7.10
C THR A 20 5.73 10.64 -6.84
N ALA A 21 6.20 10.81 -5.59
CA ALA A 21 7.59 10.50 -5.22
C ALA A 21 7.95 9.03 -5.42
N ALA A 22 6.96 8.14 -5.34
CA ALA A 22 7.14 6.72 -5.61
C ALA A 22 6.98 6.33 -7.10
N GLY A 23 6.64 7.29 -7.97
CA GLY A 23 6.48 7.09 -9.41
C GLY A 23 5.12 6.56 -9.85
N SER A 24 4.12 6.52 -8.97
CA SER A 24 2.79 5.95 -9.27
C SER A 24 1.68 6.80 -8.64
N PRO A 25 1.27 7.91 -9.28
CA PRO A 25 0.23 8.82 -8.76
C PRO A 25 -1.16 8.15 -8.69
N GLU A 26 -1.37 7.05 -9.41
CA GLU A 26 -2.61 6.28 -9.39
C GLU A 26 -2.95 5.66 -8.02
N TRP A 27 -1.98 5.53 -7.13
CA TRP A 27 -2.19 5.00 -5.77
C TRP A 27 -3.09 5.89 -4.91
N VAL A 28 -3.33 7.13 -5.31
CA VAL A 28 -4.25 8.03 -4.62
C VAL A 28 -5.72 7.56 -4.72
N ARG A 29 -6.05 6.74 -5.73
CA ARG A 29 -7.39 6.15 -5.90
C ARG A 29 -7.68 5.00 -4.93
N LEU A 30 -6.64 4.45 -4.30
CA LEU A 30 -6.76 3.39 -3.31
C LEU A 30 -7.43 3.91 -2.04
N PRO A 31 -8.11 3.03 -1.29
CA PRO A 31 -8.66 3.37 0.01
C PRO A 31 -7.56 3.85 0.96
N GLN A 32 -7.95 4.75 1.87
CA GLN A 32 -7.03 5.49 2.73
C GLN A 32 -6.59 4.63 3.92
N THR A 33 -7.47 3.76 4.40
CA THR A 33 -7.27 2.93 5.59
C THR A 33 -7.63 1.47 5.35
N GLU A 34 -7.15 0.58 6.24
CA GLU A 34 -7.49 -0.84 6.23
C GLU A 34 -9.01 -1.05 6.39
N ALA A 35 -9.67 -0.24 7.23
CA ALA A 35 -11.11 -0.34 7.48
C ALA A 35 -11.92 -0.07 6.20
N VAL A 36 -11.58 1.00 5.47
CA VAL A 36 -12.24 1.34 4.20
C VAL A 36 -11.96 0.27 3.15
N MET A 37 -10.72 -0.21 3.07
CA MET A 37 -10.36 -1.29 2.16
C MET A 37 -11.15 -2.57 2.42
N ARG A 38 -11.28 -2.99 3.69
CA ARG A 38 -12.09 -4.16 4.06
C ARG A 38 -13.57 -3.96 3.77
N ALA A 39 -14.09 -2.76 4.01
CA ALA A 39 -15.49 -2.43 3.71
C ALA A 39 -15.79 -2.47 2.20
N GLU A 40 -14.81 -2.09 1.37
CA GLU A 40 -14.92 -2.14 -0.10
C GLU A 40 -14.58 -3.53 -0.68
N GLY A 41 -14.08 -4.48 0.13
CA GLY A 41 -13.61 -5.78 -0.35
C GLY A 41 -12.33 -5.69 -1.18
N GLY A 42 -11.57 -4.60 -1.04
CA GLY A 42 -10.27 -4.44 -1.68
C GLY A 42 -9.19 -5.30 -1.02
N ASN A 43 -8.00 -5.32 -1.62
CA ASN A 43 -6.83 -6.01 -1.06
C ASN A 43 -5.69 -5.05 -0.68
N LEU A 44 -5.76 -3.80 -1.15
CA LEU A 44 -4.70 -2.81 -1.04
C LEU A 44 -5.27 -1.48 -0.56
N TYR A 45 -4.51 -0.79 0.28
CA TYR A 45 -4.79 0.58 0.73
C TYR A 45 -3.52 1.42 0.73
N PHE A 46 -3.68 2.73 0.61
CA PHE A 46 -2.56 3.67 0.55
C PHE A 46 -2.77 4.83 1.52
N THR A 47 -1.97 4.84 2.59
CA THR A 47 -1.98 5.87 3.63
C THR A 47 -0.99 7.02 3.34
N GLY A 48 -0.14 6.92 2.30
CA GLY A 48 0.95 7.87 2.06
C GLY A 48 2.10 7.81 3.07
N ARG A 49 2.00 6.98 4.13
CA ARG A 49 3.02 6.87 5.17
C ARG A 49 4.11 5.87 4.75
N PRO A 50 5.41 6.25 4.81
CA PRO A 50 6.49 5.33 4.51
C PRO A 50 6.50 4.13 5.46
N CYS A 51 6.91 2.97 4.96
CA CYS A 51 7.14 1.78 5.78
C CYS A 51 8.34 1.99 6.72
N LYS A 52 8.50 1.15 7.74
CA LYS A 52 9.68 1.14 8.64
C LYS A 52 11.02 1.05 7.89
N ARG A 53 11.02 0.49 6.68
CA ARG A 53 12.19 0.37 5.79
C ARG A 53 12.35 1.55 4.81
N GLY A 54 11.56 2.62 4.95
CA GLY A 54 11.57 3.79 4.06
C GLY A 54 10.79 3.61 2.75
N HIS A 55 10.12 2.48 2.52
CA HIS A 55 9.36 2.27 1.28
C HIS A 55 8.05 3.06 1.27
N VAL A 56 7.83 3.87 0.25
CA VAL A 56 6.53 4.45 -0.08
C VAL A 56 5.85 3.54 -1.09
N SER A 57 4.89 2.73 -0.62
CA SER A 57 4.13 1.78 -1.45
C SER A 57 2.79 1.47 -0.79
N PRO A 58 1.79 1.01 -1.56
CA PRO A 58 0.54 0.48 -1.01
C PRO A 58 0.81 -0.62 0.04
N ARG A 59 -0.08 -0.69 1.02
CA ARG A 59 -0.08 -1.75 2.03
C ARG A 59 -1.18 -2.74 1.72
N GLY A 60 -0.85 -4.02 1.86
CA GLY A 60 -1.84 -5.09 1.77
C GLY A 60 -2.64 -5.25 3.06
N ALA A 61 -3.67 -6.09 3.03
CA ALA A 61 -4.46 -6.47 4.22
C ALA A 61 -3.60 -6.97 5.40
N ASN A 62 -2.45 -7.59 5.11
CA ASN A 62 -1.48 -8.04 6.11
C ASN A 62 -0.63 -6.90 6.73
N ARG A 63 -0.98 -5.63 6.48
CA ARG A 63 -0.28 -4.42 6.96
C ARG A 63 1.18 -4.28 6.49
N GLU A 64 1.61 -5.14 5.59
CA GLU A 64 2.93 -5.12 4.98
C GLU A 64 2.95 -4.28 3.70
N CYS A 65 4.09 -3.65 3.42
CA CYS A 65 4.29 -2.90 2.18
C CYS A 65 4.51 -3.87 1.01
N THR A 66 3.97 -3.59 -0.18
CA THR A 66 4.10 -4.50 -1.33
C THR A 66 5.57 -4.82 -1.67
N LYS A 67 6.49 -3.85 -1.55
CA LYS A 67 7.94 -4.08 -1.72
C LYS A 67 8.53 -5.02 -0.66
N CYS A 68 8.06 -4.90 0.58
CA CYS A 68 8.48 -5.72 1.72
C CYS A 68 8.01 -7.17 1.51
N ASN A 69 6.76 -7.32 1.09
CA ASN A 69 6.16 -8.61 0.76
C ASN A 69 6.93 -9.28 -0.38
N LEU A 70 7.22 -8.55 -1.46
CA LEU A 70 7.99 -9.07 -2.59
C LEU A 70 9.38 -9.56 -2.18
N HIS A 71 10.07 -8.81 -1.32
CA HIS A 71 11.37 -9.23 -0.78
C HIS A 71 11.26 -10.53 0.04
N ASN A 72 10.25 -10.63 0.91
CA ASN A 72 10.01 -11.83 1.71
C ASN A 72 9.65 -13.04 0.83
N GLN A 73 8.78 -12.85 -0.16
CA GLN A 73 8.40 -13.89 -1.11
C GLN A 73 9.63 -14.40 -1.88
N ARG A 74 10.44 -13.51 -2.45
CA ARG A 74 11.67 -13.89 -3.17
C ARG A 74 12.60 -14.75 -2.31
N ALA A 75 12.79 -14.37 -1.03
CA ALA A 75 13.60 -15.14 -0.10
C ALA A 75 12.99 -16.52 0.20
N PHE A 76 11.66 -16.62 0.32
CA PHE A 76 10.96 -17.89 0.50
C PHE A 76 11.12 -18.82 -0.71
N TRP A 77 10.83 -18.33 -1.92
CA TRP A 77 10.96 -19.11 -3.16
C TRP A 77 12.41 -19.53 -3.44
N ALA A 78 13.39 -18.70 -3.06
CA ALA A 78 14.81 -19.06 -3.15
C ALA A 78 15.16 -20.23 -2.22
N ARG A 79 14.66 -20.24 -0.98
CA ARG A 79 14.88 -21.37 -0.06
C ARG A 79 14.24 -22.66 -0.56
N GLN A 80 13.01 -22.57 -1.07
CA GLN A 80 12.29 -23.74 -1.58
C GLN A 80 12.98 -24.38 -2.79
N LYS A 81 13.56 -23.58 -3.69
CA LYS A 81 14.28 -24.08 -4.87
C LYS A 81 15.63 -24.73 -4.55
N ASN A 82 16.25 -24.40 -3.42
CA ASN A 82 17.52 -24.99 -2.98
C ASN A 82 17.32 -26.20 -2.03
N ALA A 83 16.08 -26.64 -1.83
CA ALA A 83 15.73 -27.76 -0.96
C ALA A 83 15.58 -29.10 -1.71
N VAL A 84 16.12 -29.21 -2.93
CA VAL A 84 16.13 -30.42 -3.76
C VAL A 84 17.55 -30.86 -4.08
#